data_AF-A0A2E5AMD5-F1
#
_entry.id   AF-A0A2E5AMD5-F1
#
_cell.length_a   1.000
_cell.length_b   1.000
_cell.length_c   1.000
_cell.angle_alpha   90.00
_cell.angle_beta   90.00
_cell.angle_gamma   90.00
#
_symmetry.space_group_name_H-M   'P 1'
#
loop_
_entity.id
_entity.type
_entity.pdbx_description
1 polymer ?
#
loop_
_entity_poly.entity_id
_entity_poly.type
_entity_poly.pdbx_seq_one_letter_code
_entity_poly.pdbx_strand_id
1 'polypeptide(L)'
;MNASKIFTILFSFSLLMLSSYSLANNDDDPKDNVNVKVITSSIDQGNATVKWFDQDIDYIEIISNNNQVIPSIPVLDADTLHLHDLTNGVYLIHFKSKGKILYTKEITVQR
;
A
#
# COMPACT_ATOMS: atom_id res chain seq x y z
N MET A 1 -45.17 -21.68 40.85
CA MET A 1 -43.85 -21.68 41.51
C MET A 1 -42.89 -21.02 40.54
N ASN A 2 -42.42 -19.82 40.88
CA ASN A 2 -41.61 -18.96 40.03
C ASN A 2 -40.11 -19.32 40.11
N ALA A 3 -39.43 -18.94 39.02
CA ALA A 3 -38.05 -18.47 38.97
C ALA A 3 -36.89 -19.49 38.95
N SER A 4 -35.89 -19.09 38.17
CA SER A 4 -34.46 -19.32 38.40
C SER A 4 -33.81 -20.54 37.77
N LYS A 5 -33.55 -20.46 36.46
CA LYS A 5 -32.34 -20.99 35.79
C LYS A 5 -32.00 -20.07 34.60
N ILE A 6 -31.65 -18.80 34.81
CA ILE A 6 -30.28 -18.32 34.99
C ILE A 6 -29.27 -19.08 34.10
N PHE A 7 -29.00 -18.48 32.93
CA PHE A 7 -27.64 -18.16 32.46
C PHE A 7 -26.67 -19.31 32.16
N THR A 8 -26.80 -19.95 31.00
CA THR A 8 -25.68 -20.58 30.24
C THR A 8 -26.26 -20.93 28.86
N ILE A 9 -25.95 -20.25 27.76
CA ILE A 9 -24.75 -20.36 26.91
C ILE A 9 -24.88 -19.19 25.91
N LEU A 10 -24.33 -18.00 26.21
CA LEU A 10 -23.13 -17.42 25.60
C LEU A 10 -22.68 -18.01 24.25
N PHE A 11 -22.77 -17.15 23.23
CA PHE A 11 -21.74 -16.93 22.22
C PHE A 11 -21.61 -17.94 21.06
N SER A 12 -22.65 -18.06 20.25
CA SER A 12 -22.52 -18.55 18.86
C SER A 12 -22.28 -17.38 17.90
N PHE A 13 -21.18 -16.65 18.13
CA PHE A 13 -20.67 -15.62 17.22
C PHE A 13 -19.28 -16.07 16.77
N SER A 14 -19.21 -16.88 15.71
CA SER A 14 -17.94 -17.09 15.01
C SER A 14 -18.17 -17.64 13.62
N LEU A 15 -17.88 -16.76 12.65
CA LEU A 15 -17.18 -17.08 11.41
C LEU A 15 -17.85 -18.11 10.49
N LEU A 16 -18.99 -17.73 9.91
CA LEU A 16 -19.21 -18.07 8.51
C LEU A 16 -18.45 -17.04 7.68
N MET A 17 -17.21 -17.41 7.36
CA MET A 17 -16.28 -16.73 6.48
C MET A 17 -16.98 -16.34 5.18
N LEU A 18 -17.27 -15.04 5.02
CA LEU A 18 -17.44 -14.44 3.71
C LEU A 18 -16.08 -14.54 3.02
N SER A 19 -15.89 -15.58 2.22
CA SER A 19 -14.79 -15.64 1.26
C SER A 19 -15.09 -14.62 0.18
N SER A 20 -14.65 -13.38 0.40
CA SER A 20 -14.48 -12.42 -0.67
C SER A 20 -13.37 -12.97 -1.58
N TYR A 21 -13.77 -13.66 -2.64
CA TYR A 21 -12.88 -13.93 -3.76
C TYR A 21 -12.47 -12.56 -4.33
N SER A 22 -11.30 -12.07 -3.92
CA SER A 22 -10.65 -10.96 -4.60
C SER A 22 -10.24 -11.48 -5.97
N LEU A 23 -10.94 -11.00 -6.99
CA LEU A 23 -10.61 -11.22 -8.38
C LEU A 23 -9.23 -10.60 -8.61
N ALA A 24 -8.20 -11.42 -8.86
CA ALA A 24 -6.91 -10.93 -9.32
C ALA A 24 -7.10 -10.40 -10.75
N ASN A 25 -7.44 -9.12 -10.87
CA ASN A 25 -7.50 -8.44 -12.14
C ASN A 25 -6.06 -8.09 -12.57
N ASN A 26 -5.42 -8.99 -13.32
CA ASN A 26 -4.18 -8.71 -14.05
C ASN A 26 -4.51 -7.90 -15.32
N ASP A 27 -5.20 -6.77 -15.17
CA ASP A 27 -5.27 -5.76 -16.23
C ASP A 27 -3.97 -4.96 -16.17
N ASP A 28 -2.96 -5.46 -16.88
CA ASP A 28 -1.67 -4.76 -17.08
C ASP A 28 -1.76 -3.67 -18.17
N ASP A 29 -2.97 -3.34 -18.62
CA ASP A 29 -3.23 -2.29 -19.61
C ASP A 29 -3.85 -1.05 -18.93
N PRO A 30 -3.25 0.16 -19.06
CA PRO A 30 -3.71 1.33 -18.35
C PRO A 30 -5.02 1.83 -18.96
N LYS A 31 -6.15 1.49 -18.33
CA LYS A 31 -7.44 2.11 -18.65
C LYS A 31 -7.64 3.50 -18.06
N ASP A 32 -6.72 3.96 -17.21
CA ASP A 32 -6.82 5.25 -16.54
C ASP A 32 -5.58 6.09 -16.78
N ASN A 33 -5.79 7.40 -16.94
CA ASN A 33 -4.78 8.44 -17.06
C ASN A 33 -4.06 8.62 -15.71
N VAL A 34 -3.31 7.61 -15.26
CA VAL A 34 -2.69 7.59 -13.93
C VAL A 34 -1.31 8.25 -14.00
N ASN A 35 -1.18 9.40 -13.33
CA ASN A 35 0.05 10.20 -13.28
C ASN A 35 1.22 9.53 -12.54
N VAL A 36 0.94 8.52 -11.70
CA VAL A 36 1.96 7.74 -10.98
C VAL A 36 1.59 6.25 -10.93
N LYS A 37 2.55 5.38 -11.22
CA LYS A 37 2.40 3.91 -11.19
C LYS A 37 3.43 3.29 -10.24
N VAL A 38 3.02 2.30 -9.47
CA VAL A 38 3.95 1.46 -8.70
C VAL A 38 3.86 0.04 -9.23
N ILE A 39 5.00 -0.52 -9.60
CA ILE A 39 5.16 -1.86 -10.17
C ILE A 39 5.79 -2.74 -9.09
N THR A 40 5.08 -3.79 -8.69
CA THR A 40 5.41 -4.65 -7.54
C THR A 40 5.63 -6.11 -7.95
N SER A 41 6.07 -6.38 -9.18
CA SER A 41 6.23 -7.74 -9.75
C SER A 41 7.20 -8.64 -8.97
N SER A 42 7.98 -8.10 -8.04
CA SER A 42 8.93 -8.85 -7.19
C SER A 42 8.89 -8.36 -5.74
N ILE A 43 7.69 -7.99 -5.27
CA ILE A 43 7.48 -7.43 -3.93
C ILE A 43 7.68 -8.46 -2.81
N ASP A 44 7.46 -9.74 -3.09
CA ASP A 44 7.80 -10.90 -2.27
C ASP A 44 9.31 -11.05 -2.07
N GLN A 45 10.10 -10.50 -2.98
CA GLN A 45 11.55 -10.35 -2.83
C GLN A 45 11.93 -8.98 -2.27
N GLY A 46 10.99 -8.19 -1.76
CA GLY A 46 11.21 -6.85 -1.22
C GLY A 46 11.66 -5.82 -2.26
N ASN A 47 11.37 -6.06 -3.54
CA ASN A 47 11.71 -5.17 -4.63
C ASN A 47 10.44 -4.47 -5.16
N ALA A 48 10.53 -3.17 -5.40
CA ALA A 48 9.47 -2.39 -6.04
C ALA A 48 10.07 -1.39 -7.02
N THR A 49 9.37 -1.11 -8.12
CA THR A 49 9.73 -0.04 -9.03
C THR A 49 8.61 1.00 -9.04
N VAL A 50 8.95 2.21 -8.66
CA VAL A 50 8.05 3.36 -8.67
C VAL A 50 8.29 4.15 -9.94
N LYS A 51 7.24 4.47 -10.68
CA LYS A 51 7.28 5.28 -11.90
C LYS A 51 6.31 6.44 -11.81
N TRP A 52 6.68 7.58 -12.35
CA TRP A 52 5.81 8.75 -12.44
C TRP A 52 5.94 9.40 -13.81
N PHE A 53 4.86 10.02 -14.25
CA PHE A 53 4.76 10.67 -15.57
C PHE A 53 4.48 12.17 -15.43
N ASP A 54 4.07 12.60 -14.25
CA ASP A 54 3.84 14.01 -13.93
C ASP A 54 5.16 14.73 -13.66
N GLN A 55 5.45 15.74 -14.47
CA GLN A 55 6.68 16.53 -14.40
C GLN A 55 6.67 17.57 -13.27
N ASP A 56 5.53 17.79 -12.62
CA ASP A 56 5.45 18.71 -11.47
C ASP A 56 6.01 18.09 -10.18
N ILE A 57 6.26 16.77 -10.16
CA ILE A 57 6.80 16.06 -9.00
C ILE A 57 8.28 16.41 -8.83
N ASP A 58 8.63 17.02 -7.70
CA ASP A 58 10.00 17.43 -7.36
C ASP A 58 10.64 16.59 -6.25
N TYR A 59 9.84 15.90 -5.43
CA TYR A 59 10.31 15.02 -4.36
C TYR A 59 9.46 13.77 -4.22
N ILE A 60 10.12 12.66 -3.83
CA ILE A 60 9.50 11.43 -3.36
C ILE A 60 9.85 11.22 -1.90
N GLU A 61 8.86 10.91 -1.08
CA GLU A 61 9.02 10.59 0.34
C GLU A 61 8.39 9.23 0.61
N ILE A 62 9.12 8.36 1.32
CA ILE A 62 8.67 7.00 1.63
C ILE A 62 8.62 6.84 3.13
N ILE A 63 7.45 6.44 3.63
CA ILE A 63 7.17 6.27 5.05
C ILE A 63 6.78 4.81 5.26
N SER A 64 7.52 4.09 6.10
CA SER A 64 7.07 2.77 6.55
C SER A 64 6.16 2.89 7.77
N ASN A 65 5.30 1.89 7.95
CA ASN A 65 4.33 1.77 9.05
C ASN A 65 4.95 1.79 10.47
N ASN A 66 6.25 1.57 10.62
CA ASN A 66 6.98 1.76 11.88
C ASN A 66 7.43 3.22 12.08
N ASN A 67 6.88 4.17 11.32
CA ASN A 67 7.25 5.59 11.28
C ASN A 67 8.71 5.86 10.92
N GLN A 68 9.44 4.87 10.39
CA GLN A 68 10.75 5.11 9.83
C GLN A 68 10.58 5.84 8.49
N VAL A 69 11.10 7.05 8.44
CA VAL A 69 11.06 7.89 7.25
C VAL A 69 12.36 7.65 6.49
N ILE A 70 12.24 7.18 5.25
CA ILE A 70 13.36 7.18 4.31
C ILE A 70 13.55 8.65 3.88
N PRO A 71 14.80 9.17 3.83
CA PRO A 71 15.05 10.53 3.42
C PRO A 71 14.36 10.87 2.10
N SER A 72 13.75 12.05 2.01
CA SER A 72 13.11 12.50 0.78
C SER A 72 14.11 12.55 -0.38
N ILE A 73 13.72 12.00 -1.52
CA ILE A 73 14.56 11.86 -2.70
C ILE A 73 14.15 12.96 -3.69
N PRO A 74 15.05 13.88 -4.08
CA PRO A 74 14.78 14.84 -5.14
C PRO A 74 14.70 14.10 -6.49
N VAL A 75 13.70 14.45 -7.29
CA VAL A 75 13.36 13.74 -8.53
C VAL A 75 14.16 14.24 -9.75
N LEU A 76 14.54 15.52 -9.80
CA LEU A 76 15.26 16.13 -10.93
C LEU A 76 14.66 15.69 -12.29
N ASP A 77 15.43 14.95 -13.10
CA ASP A 77 15.02 14.43 -14.41
C ASP A 77 14.66 12.93 -14.38
N ALA A 78 14.65 12.30 -13.20
CA ALA A 78 14.26 10.90 -13.08
C ALA A 78 12.74 10.73 -13.25
N ASP A 79 12.34 9.60 -13.82
CA ASP A 79 10.94 9.17 -13.96
C ASP A 79 10.67 7.83 -13.24
N THR A 80 11.73 7.23 -12.68
CA THR A 80 11.74 5.88 -12.12
C THR A 80 12.62 5.82 -10.87
N LEU A 81 12.14 5.12 -9.84
CA LEU A 81 12.87 4.81 -8.61
C LEU A 81 12.78 3.30 -8.35
N HIS A 82 13.94 2.66 -8.21
CA HIS A 82 14.03 1.26 -7.82
C HIS A 82 14.26 1.14 -6.32
N LEU A 83 13.35 0.44 -5.65
CA LEU A 83 13.41 0.12 -4.23
C LEU A 83 13.85 -1.33 -4.09
N HIS A 84 14.90 -1.54 -3.32
CA HIS A 84 15.45 -2.84 -3.00
C HIS A 84 15.44 -3.07 -1.50
N ASP A 85 15.45 -4.33 -1.09
CA ASP A 85 15.58 -4.76 0.29
C ASP A 85 14.51 -4.20 1.24
N LEU A 86 13.31 -3.96 0.74
CA LEU A 86 12.18 -3.62 1.59
C LEU A 86 11.89 -4.76 2.58
N THR A 87 11.73 -4.42 3.84
CA THR A 87 11.34 -5.35 4.90
C THR A 87 9.83 -5.55 4.92
N ASN A 88 9.36 -6.57 5.63
CA ASN A 88 7.92 -6.82 5.77
C ASN A 88 7.23 -5.61 6.42
N GLY A 89 6.17 -5.12 5.79
CA GLY A 89 5.47 -3.93 6.25
C GLY A 89 4.64 -3.24 5.18
N VAL A 90 3.95 -2.18 5.61
CA VAL A 90 3.20 -1.28 4.72
C VAL A 90 4.02 0.00 4.53
N TYR A 91 4.14 0.44 3.28
CA TYR A 91 4.87 1.64 2.91
C TYR A 91 3.94 2.60 2.17
N LEU A 92 4.01 3.87 2.54
CA LEU A 92 3.36 4.98 1.84
C LEU A 92 4.41 5.74 1.05
N ILE A 93 4.16 5.90 -0.24
CA ILE A 93 4.99 6.65 -1.17
C ILE A 93 4.25 7.94 -1.50
N HIS A 94 4.76 9.07 -1.02
CA HIS A 94 4.27 10.40 -1.31
C HIS A 94 5.04 11.03 -2.47
N PHE A 95 4.31 11.48 -3.47
CA PHE A 95 4.83 12.27 -4.58
C PHE A 95 4.50 13.72 -4.32
N LYS A 96 5.52 14.57 -4.21
CA LYS A 96 5.39 15.94 -3.72
C LYS A 96 5.81 16.94 -4.80
N SER A 97 5.20 18.11 -4.73
CA SER A 97 5.54 19.31 -5.50
C SER A 97 5.48 20.52 -4.59
N LYS A 98 6.56 21.32 -4.51
CA LYS A 98 6.61 22.56 -3.72
C LYS A 98 6.16 22.36 -2.26
N GLY A 99 6.55 21.22 -1.67
CA GLY A 99 6.22 20.85 -0.29
C GLY A 99 4.81 20.30 -0.07
N LYS A 100 3.98 20.15 -1.10
CA LYS A 100 2.63 19.57 -1.03
C LYS A 100 2.63 18.15 -1.59
N ILE A 101 1.82 17.27 -1.01
CA ILE A 101 1.58 15.92 -1.56
C ILE A 101 0.57 16.05 -2.71
N LEU A 102 0.95 15.59 -3.90
CA LEU A 102 0.09 15.49 -5.07
C LEU A 102 -0.56 14.11 -5.16
N TYR A 103 0.23 13.06 -4.93
CA TYR A 103 -0.22 11.68 -5.01
C TYR A 103 0.33 10.85 -3.85
N THR A 104 -0.43 9.84 -3.45
CA THR A 104 -0.01 8.82 -2.48
C THR A 104 -0.24 7.45 -3.06
N LYS A 105 0.74 6.56 -2.93
CA LYS A 105 0.62 5.14 -3.25
C LYS A 105 1.03 4.29 -2.06
N GLU A 106 0.20 3.31 -1.74
CA GLU A 106 0.49 2.33 -0.70
C GLU A 106 1.01 1.05 -1.34
N ILE A 107 2.06 0.47 -0.77
CA ILE A 107 2.52 -0.89 -1.08
C ILE A 107 2.62 -1.70 0.21
N THR A 108 2.27 -2.98 0.11
CA THR A 108 2.44 -3.95 1.20
C THR A 108 3.49 -4.97 0.79
N VAL A 109 4.52 -5.12 1.62
CA VAL A 109 5.63 -6.05 1.43
C VAL A 109 5.44 -7.24 2.37
N GLN A 110 5.38 -8.44 1.80
CA GLN A 110 5.26 -9.72 2.51
C GLN A 110 6.29 -10.70 1.91
N ARG A 111 7.51 -10.68 2.45
CA ARG A 111 8.56 -11.68 2.21
C ARG A 111 8.38 -12.89 3.13
#